data_AF-A0A3L8SHT6-F1
#
_entry.id   AF-A0A3L8SHT6-F1
#
_cell.length_a   1.000
_cell.length_b   1.000
_cell.length_c   1.000
_cell.angle_alpha   90.00
_cell.angle_beta   90.00
_cell.angle_gamma   90.00
#
_symmetry.space_group_name_H-M   'P 1'
#
loop_
_entity.id
_entity.type
_entity.pdbx_description
1 polymer ?
#
loop_
_entity_poly.entity_id
_entity_poly.type
_entity_poly.pdbx_seq_one_letter_code
_entity_poly.pdbx_strand_id
1 'polypeptide(L)'
;MAEPDYIDDDNPELIRPQKLINPVKSSRNHQDLHRELLMNQKRGLAPQNKPELQKVMEKRKRDQLELEKQKIQEEQENAPEFVKVKGNLRRTVQEATEAPDS
;
A
#
# COMPACT_ATOMS: atom_id res chain seq x y z
N MET A 1 5.89 -48.39 30.21
CA MET A 1 6.62 -47.46 29.32
C MET A 1 6.39 -46.08 29.90
N ALA A 2 7.43 -45.43 30.42
CA ALA A 2 7.30 -44.06 30.95
C ALA A 2 7.26 -43.09 29.75
N GLU A 3 6.30 -42.16 29.76
CA GLU A 3 6.25 -41.07 28.78
C GLU A 3 7.49 -40.18 28.94
N PRO A 4 8.11 -39.70 27.84
CA PRO A 4 9.24 -38.79 27.96
C PRO A 4 8.74 -37.44 28.49
N ASP A 5 9.32 -36.96 29.58
CA ASP A 5 9.07 -35.62 30.14
C ASP A 5 9.57 -34.55 29.16
N TYR A 6 8.69 -34.06 28.30
CA TYR A 6 8.92 -32.91 27.42
C TYR A 6 8.47 -31.60 28.08
N ILE A 7 8.78 -31.40 29.36
CA ILE A 7 8.50 -30.13 30.03
C ILE A 7 9.83 -29.46 30.34
N ASP A 8 10.27 -28.62 29.40
CA ASP A 8 11.04 -27.41 29.68
C ASP A 8 11.09 -26.59 28.38
N ASP A 9 10.10 -25.71 28.19
CA ASP A 9 10.09 -24.68 27.13
C ASP A 9 11.35 -23.77 27.18
N ASP A 10 12.08 -23.82 28.30
CA ASP A 10 13.32 -23.10 28.57
C ASP A 10 14.59 -23.95 28.43
N ASN A 11 14.57 -25.09 27.70
CA ASN A 11 15.81 -25.79 27.36
C ASN A 11 16.74 -24.87 26.52
N PRO A 12 17.90 -24.41 27.03
CA PRO A 12 18.79 -23.51 26.31
C PRO A 12 19.51 -24.17 25.12
N GLU A 13 19.43 -25.50 24.99
CA GLU A 13 19.93 -26.24 23.82
C GLU A 13 18.97 -26.17 22.61
N LEU A 14 17.72 -25.73 22.81
CA LEU A 14 16.75 -25.65 21.74
C LEU A 14 17.04 -24.44 20.83
N ILE A 15 17.37 -24.70 19.56
CA ILE A 15 17.58 -23.65 18.56
C ILE A 15 16.24 -22.93 18.34
N ARG A 16 16.09 -21.75 18.96
CA ARG A 16 14.92 -20.90 18.77
C ARG A 16 14.99 -20.18 17.42
N PRO A 17 13.89 -20.08 16.66
CA PRO A 17 13.84 -19.27 15.44
C PRO A 17 14.20 -17.81 15.76
N GLN A 18 15.39 -17.37 15.37
CA GLN A 18 15.83 -16.00 15.56
C GLN A 18 15.57 -15.19 14.29
N LYS A 19 15.00 -13.99 14.44
CA LYS A 19 14.89 -13.04 13.33
C LYS A 19 16.31 -12.60 12.96
N LEU A 20 16.72 -12.91 11.73
CA LEU A 20 17.98 -12.44 11.18
C LEU A 20 17.99 -10.91 11.18
N ILE A 21 19.04 -10.33 11.76
CA ILE A 21 19.22 -8.88 11.78
C ILE A 21 19.65 -8.44 10.39
N ASN A 22 18.83 -7.62 9.76
CA ASN A 22 19.18 -7.02 8.48
C ASN A 22 20.17 -5.86 8.73
N PRO A 23 21.44 -5.95 8.29
CA PRO A 23 22.47 -4.94 8.57
C PRO A 23 22.15 -3.56 7.99
N VAL A 24 21.40 -3.51 6.88
CA VAL A 24 20.90 -2.27 6.25
C VAL A 24 19.82 -1.61 7.11
N LYS A 25 19.02 -2.41 7.82
CA LYS A 25 17.95 -1.92 8.68
C LYS A 25 18.40 -1.73 10.14
N SER A 26 19.48 -2.35 10.59
CA SER A 26 20.00 -2.12 11.94
C SER A 26 20.81 -0.82 12.05
N SER A 27 21.50 -0.41 10.98
CA SER A 27 22.28 0.82 10.97
C SER A 27 21.39 2.04 10.76
N ARG A 28 21.25 2.87 11.80
CA ARG A 28 20.51 4.15 11.72
C ARG A 28 21.10 5.10 10.68
N ASN A 29 22.44 5.22 10.65
CA ASN A 29 23.15 6.07 9.70
C ASN A 29 22.86 5.67 8.25
N HIS A 30 22.81 4.36 7.97
CA HIS A 30 22.46 3.88 6.63
C HIS A 30 21.05 4.30 6.22
N GLN A 31 20.08 4.18 7.14
CA GLN A 31 18.70 4.58 6.86
C GLN A 31 18.57 6.08 6.61
N ASP A 32 19.29 6.90 7.39
CA ASP A 32 19.25 8.35 7.28
C ASP A 32 19.90 8.82 5.96
N LEU A 33 21.04 8.25 5.58
CA LEU A 33 21.66 8.48 4.28
C LEU A 33 20.74 8.05 3.13
N HIS A 34 20.12 6.87 3.21
CA HIS A 34 19.17 6.41 2.19
C HIS A 34 17.99 7.36 2.01
N ARG A 35 17.45 7.87 3.13
CA ARG A 35 16.37 8.86 3.13
C ARG A 35 16.82 10.15 2.46
N GLU A 36 18.00 10.67 2.79
CA GLU A 36 18.55 11.89 2.21
C GLU A 36 18.78 11.74 0.70
N LEU A 37 19.38 10.63 0.26
CA LEU A 37 19.61 10.34 -1.15
C LEU A 37 18.29 10.30 -1.94
N LEU A 38 17.26 9.64 -1.40
CA LEU A 38 15.92 9.63 -2.01
C LEU A 38 15.30 11.04 -2.07
N MET A 39 15.50 11.87 -1.04
CA MET A 39 15.03 13.26 -1.03
C MET A 39 15.75 14.11 -2.08
N ASN A 40 17.07 13.99 -2.21
CA ASN A 40 17.86 14.72 -3.21
C ASN A 40 17.51 14.29 -4.63
N GLN A 41 17.26 13.01 -4.86
CA GLN A 41 16.76 12.49 -6.13
C GLN A 41 15.38 13.09 -6.48
N LYS A 42 14.45 13.12 -5.52
CA LYS A 42 13.14 13.76 -5.71
C LYS A 42 13.22 15.25 -5.98
N ARG A 43 14.23 15.93 -5.40
CA ARG A 43 14.49 17.37 -5.62
C ARG A 43 15.29 17.67 -6.88
N GLY A 44 15.69 16.65 -7.64
CA GLY A 44 16.47 16.83 -8.88
C GLY A 44 17.92 17.29 -8.68
N LEU A 45 18.44 17.21 -7.45
CA LEU A 45 19.80 17.62 -7.11
C LEU A 45 20.86 16.55 -7.45
N ALA A 46 20.44 15.31 -7.68
CA ALA A 46 21.31 14.18 -8.00
C ALA A 46 21.36 13.90 -9.51
N PRO A 47 22.48 13.36 -10.04
CA PRO A 47 22.57 12.91 -11.43
C PRO A 47 21.41 11.97 -11.78
N GLN A 48 20.71 12.28 -12.86
CA GLN A 48 19.41 11.68 -13.24
C GLN A 48 19.50 10.24 -13.77
N ASN A 49 20.61 9.54 -13.50
CA ASN A 49 20.84 8.18 -13.98
C ASN A 49 20.04 7.20 -13.11
N LYS A 50 18.70 7.23 -13.25
CA LYS A 50 17.82 6.21 -12.68
C LYS A 50 18.19 4.85 -13.26
N PRO A 51 18.48 3.83 -12.43
CA PRO A 51 18.71 2.49 -12.93
C PRO A 51 17.45 1.96 -13.63
N GLU A 52 17.62 1.16 -14.68
CA GLU A 52 16.52 0.62 -15.50
C GLU A 52 15.43 -0.07 -14.66
N LEU A 53 15.83 -0.76 -13.58
CA LEU A 53 14.89 -1.39 -12.64
C LEU A 53 13.91 -0.39 -12.02
N GLN A 54 14.39 0.80 -11.64
CA GLN A 54 13.53 1.83 -11.04
C GLN A 54 12.51 2.34 -12.05
N LYS A 55 12.92 2.54 -13.31
CA LYS A 55 12.01 2.93 -14.40
C LYS A 55 10.94 1.88 -14.65
N VAL A 56 11.32 0.60 -14.69
CA VAL A 56 10.39 -0.52 -14.89
C VAL A 56 9.39 -0.62 -13.74
N MET A 57 9.83 -0.47 -12.49
CA MET A 57 8.95 -0.49 -11.33
C MET A 57 7.97 0.70 -11.32
N GLU A 58 8.45 1.91 -11.66
CA GLU A 58 7.59 3.10 -11.82
C GLU A 58 6.56 2.90 -12.93
N LYS A 59 6.95 2.31 -14.06
CA LYS A 59 6.05 1.98 -15.16
C LYS A 59 4.99 0.98 -14.71
N ARG A 60 5.39 -0.15 -14.12
CA ARG A 60 4.47 -1.19 -13.61
C ARG A 60 3.43 -0.61 -12.64
N LYS A 61 3.85 0.30 -11.77
CA LYS A 61 2.95 0.98 -10.83
C LYS A 61 1.93 1.87 -11.54
N ARG A 62 2.34 2.61 -12.58
CA ARG A 62 1.42 3.40 -13.42
C ARG A 62 0.42 2.51 -14.14
N ASP A 63 0.90 1.46 -14.80
CA ASP A 63 0.05 0.53 -15.54
C ASP A 63 -1.01 -0.13 -14.63
N GLN A 64 -0.65 -0.46 -13.38
CA GLN A 64 -1.60 -0.98 -12.39
C GLN A 64 -2.68 0.03 -12.00
N LEU A 65 -2.30 1.28 -11.75
CA LEU A 65 -3.26 2.34 -11.40
C LEU A 65 -4.20 2.66 -12.57
N GLU A 66 -3.69 2.65 -13.80
CA GLU A 66 -4.51 2.84 -14.99
C GLU A 66 -5.51 1.69 -15.16
N LEU A 67 -5.07 0.45 -14.97
CA LEU A 67 -5.95 -0.72 -15.02
C LEU A 67 -7.04 -0.67 -13.95
N GLU A 68 -6.70 -0.26 -12.73
CA GLU A 68 -7.68 -0.11 -11.64
C GLU A 68 -8.72 0.97 -11.97
N LYS A 69 -8.29 2.13 -12.51
CA LYS A 69 -9.20 3.19 -12.96
C LYS A 69 -10.12 2.71 -14.07
N GLN A 70 -9.59 1.98 -15.05
CA GLN A 70 -10.40 1.44 -16.15
C GLN A 70 -11.47 0.47 -15.64
N LYS A 71 -11.11 -0.42 -14.70
CA LYS A 71 -12.08 -1.33 -14.07
C LYS A 71 -13.20 -0.59 -13.34
N ILE A 72 -12.86 0.45 -12.58
CA ILE A 72 -13.86 1.26 -11.87
C ILE A 72 -14.81 1.97 -12.85
N GLN A 73 -14.26 2.49 -13.95
CA GLN A 73 -15.05 3.15 -14.99
C GLN A 73 -15.99 2.16 -15.69
N GLU A 74 -15.47 1.00 -16.08
CA GLU A 74 -16.25 -0.06 -16.72
C GLU A 74 -17.35 -0.58 -15.78
N GLU A 75 -17.06 -0.74 -14.48
CA GLU A 75 -18.05 -1.15 -13.48
C GLU A 75 -19.14 -0.08 -13.28
N GLN A 76 -18.80 1.21 -13.39
CA GLN A 76 -19.80 2.29 -13.38
C GLN A 76 -20.68 2.31 -14.64
N GLU A 77 -20.10 2.09 -15.81
CA GLU A 77 -20.85 2.07 -17.08
C GLU A 77 -21.78 0.86 -17.14
N ASN A 78 -21.26 -0.31 -16.76
CA ASN A 78 -21.98 -1.59 -16.67
C ASN A 78 -22.87 -1.69 -15.43
N ALA A 79 -22.85 -0.68 -14.53
CA ALA A 79 -23.74 -0.66 -13.38
C ALA A 79 -25.20 -0.67 -13.85
N PRO A 80 -26.05 -1.54 -13.28
CA PRO A 80 -27.43 -1.64 -13.71
C PRO A 80 -28.20 -0.33 -13.42
N GLU A 81 -29.11 0.02 -14.32
CA GLU A 81 -29.92 1.25 -14.32
C GLU A 81 -30.51 1.61 -12.94
N PHE A 82 -31.01 0.61 -12.18
CA PHE A 82 -31.60 0.85 -10.87
C PHE A 82 -30.61 1.43 -9.84
N VAL A 83 -29.31 1.19 -9.99
CA VAL A 83 -28.25 1.79 -9.16
C VAL A 83 -28.07 3.27 -9.49
N LYS A 84 -28.13 3.61 -10.79
CA LYS A 84 -28.06 5.00 -11.29
C LYS A 84 -29.28 5.81 -10.83
N VAL A 85 -30.47 5.20 -10.88
CA VAL A 85 -31.73 5.82 -10.42
C VAL A 85 -31.74 6.04 -8.90
N LYS A 86 -31.22 5.11 -8.09
CA LYS A 86 -31.07 5.31 -6.63
C LYS A 86 -30.19 6.51 -6.28
N GLY A 87 -29.11 6.75 -7.05
CA GLY A 87 -28.26 7.92 -6.87
C GLY A 87 -28.98 9.24 -7.16
N ASN A 88 -29.80 9.27 -8.21
CA ASN A 88 -30.62 10.43 -8.58
C ASN A 88 -31.68 10.74 -7.51
N LEU A 89 -32.38 9.72 -7.03
CA LEU A 89 -33.44 9.90 -6.02
C LEU A 89 -32.88 10.44 -4.69
N ARG A 90 -31.67 10.01 -4.30
CA ARG A 90 -30.99 10.54 -3.11
C ARG A 90 -30.64 12.03 -3.25
N ARG A 91 -30.21 12.46 -4.44
CA ARG A 91 -29.90 13.88 -4.72
C ARG A 91 -31.14 14.76 -4.69
N THR A 92 -32.23 14.35 -5.35
CA THR A 92 -33.47 15.12 -5.37
C THR A 92 -34.11 15.24 -3.99
N VAL A 93 -33.98 14.21 -3.14
CA VAL A 93 -34.49 14.27 -1.76
C VAL A 93 -33.66 15.24 -0.91
N GLN A 94 -32.34 15.29 -1.08
CA GLN A 94 -31.49 16.24 -0.36
C GLN A 94 -31.74 17.69 -0.81
N GLU A 95 -31.87 17.93 -2.11
CA GLU A 95 -32.16 19.25 -2.68
C GLU A 95 -33.55 19.76 -2.26
N ALA A 96 -34.54 18.87 -2.13
CA ALA A 96 -35.86 19.21 -1.60
C ALA A 96 -35.87 19.52 -0.10
N THR A 97 -34.88 19.07 0.68
CA THR A 97 -34.76 19.36 2.12
C THR A 97 -33.91 20.60 2.44
N GLU A 98 -33.19 21.15 1.45
CA GLU A 98 -32.33 22.34 1.59
C GLU A 98 -32.93 23.62 0.95
N ALA A 99 -34.15 23.56 0.42
CA ALA A 99 -34.86 24.77 0.02
C ALA A 99 -35.22 25.61 1.26
N PRO A 100 -34.76 26.88 1.37
CA PRO A 100 -34.98 27.70 2.55
C PRO A 100 -36.44 28.16 2.63
N ASP A 101 -37.09 27.78 3.73
CA ASP A 101 -38.31 28.42 4.24
C ASP A 101 -38.05 29.93 4.36
N SER A 102 -38.80 30.75 3.61
CA SER A 102 -38.82 32.22 3.69
C SER A 102 -40.12 32.68 4.32
#